data_AF-A0AAJ2QDA8-F1
#
_entry.id   AF-A0AAJ2QDA8-F1
#
_cell.length_a   1.000
_cell.length_b   1.000
_cell.length_c   1.000
_cell.angle_alpha   90.00
_cell.angle_beta   90.00
_cell.angle_gamma   90.00
#
_symmetry.space_group_name_H-M   'P 1'
#
loop_
_entity.id
_entity.type
_entity.pdbx_description
1 polymer ?
#
loop_
_entity_poly.entity_id
_entity_poly.type
_entity_poly.pdbx_seq_one_letter_code
_entity_poly.pdbx_strand_id
1 'polypeptide(L)' 'GVESSERLGRRRWVIERTMSWLTGYRRLNHRYECHPRNYLAFLGLAAALCCYKRLLRLTT' A
#
# COMPACT_ATOMS: atom_id res chain seq x y z
N GLY A 1 -24.43 2.63 -1.79
CA GLY A 1 -24.74 3.15 -0.45
C GLY A 1 -23.43 3.45 0.24
N VAL A 2 -23.24 4.68 0.72
CA VAL A 2 -22.08 5.05 1.53
C VAL A 2 -22.30 4.48 2.93
N GLU A 3 -21.50 3.47 3.31
CA GLU A 3 -21.54 2.87 4.64
C GLU A 3 -21.11 3.89 5.71
N SER A 4 -21.61 3.73 6.94
CA SER A 4 -21.41 4.68 8.05
C SER A 4 -19.94 4.80 8.50
N SER A 5 -19.53 6.03 8.82
CA SER A 5 -18.17 6.46 9.19
C SER A 5 -17.52 5.62 10.31
N GLU A 6 -18.32 5.15 11.25
CA GLU A 6 -17.88 4.36 12.42
C GLU A 6 -17.33 2.97 12.05
N ARG A 7 -17.87 2.34 11.00
CA ARG A 7 -17.36 1.06 10.47
C ARG A 7 -16.24 1.24 9.45
N LEU A 8 -16.20 2.38 8.77
CA LEU A 8 -15.17 2.71 7.79
C LEU A 8 -13.78 2.83 8.42
N GLY A 9 -13.67 3.36 9.64
CA GLY A 9 -12.38 3.58 10.32
C GLY A 9 -11.50 2.33 10.43
N ARG A 10 -12.07 1.17 10.78
CA ARG A 10 -11.30 -0.10 10.87
C ARG A 10 -10.77 -0.55 9.52
N ARG A 11 -11.58 -0.50 8.46
CA ARG A 11 -11.18 -0.95 7.12
C ARG A 11 -10.23 0.04 6.47
N ARG A 12 -10.46 1.34 6.69
CA ARG A 12 -9.65 2.45 6.18
C ARG A 12 -8.26 2.44 6.80
N TRP A 13 -8.14 2.15 8.09
CA TRP A 13 -6.84 2.07 8.74
C TRP A 13 -5.96 0.92 8.22
N VAL A 14 -6.54 -0.20 7.80
CA VAL A 14 -5.76 -1.28 7.15
C VAL A 14 -5.17 -0.77 5.83
N ILE A 15 -5.97 -0.08 5.02
CA ILE A 15 -5.52 0.48 3.74
C ILE A 15 -4.49 1.59 3.96
N GLU A 16 -4.75 2.52 4.88
CA GLU A 16 -3.84 3.62 5.22
C GLU A 16 -2.52 3.13 5.83
N ARG A 17 -2.56 2.07 6.64
CA ARG A 17 -1.35 1.39 7.16
C ARG A 17 -0.55 0.76 6.04
N THR A 18 -1.19 0.04 5.12
CA THR A 18 -0.50 -0.52 3.95
C THR A 18 0.07 0.61 3.09
N MET A 19 -0.70 1.67 2.83
CA MET A 19 -0.22 2.86 2.12
C MET A 19 0.95 3.52 2.85
N SER A 20 0.98 3.56 4.18
CA SER A 20 2.12 4.06 4.97
C SER A 20 3.37 3.19 4.81
N TRP A 21 3.22 1.86 4.75
CA TRP A 21 4.34 0.96 4.41
C TRP A 21 4.82 1.16 2.97
N LEU A 22 3.91 1.47 2.04
CA LEU A 22 4.22 1.70 0.63
C LEU A 22 4.88 3.07 0.41
N THR A 23 4.39 4.13 1.04
CA THR A 23 4.94 5.50 0.95
C THR A 23 6.20 5.69 1.80
N GLY A 24 6.48 4.78 2.74
CA GLY A 24 7.76 4.68 3.45
C GLY A 24 8.93 4.30 2.54
N TYR A 25 8.66 3.71 1.36
CA TYR A 25 9.67 3.57 0.31
C TYR A 25 9.91 4.93 -0.33
N ARG A 26 11.04 5.56 0.02
CA ARG A 26 11.42 6.94 -0.32
C ARG A 26 11.24 7.36 -1.80
N ARG A 27 11.19 6.40 -2.75
CA ARG A 27 10.94 6.60 -4.19
C ARG A 27 9.46 6.79 -4.57
N LEU A 28 8.51 6.41 -3.70
CA LEU A 28 7.07 6.57 -3.92
C LEU A 28 6.55 7.93 -3.43
N ASN A 29 7.42 8.93 -3.34
CA ASN A 29 6.98 10.29 -3.07
C ASN A 29 6.26 10.80 -4.33
N HIS A 30 4.97 11.09 -4.20
CA HIS A 30 4.14 11.74 -5.24
C HIS A 30 4.83 13.00 -5.82
N ARG A 31 5.73 13.64 -5.04
CA ARG A 31 6.54 14.79 -5.45
C ARG A 31 7.64 14.49 -6.49
N TYR A 32 8.07 13.24 -6.65
CA TYR A 32 9.14 12.87 -7.60
C TYR A 32 8.63 12.13 -8.84
N GLU A 33 7.45 11.51 -8.79
CA GLU A 33 6.86 10.80 -9.93
C GLU A 33 5.63 11.53 -10.46
N CYS A 34 5.86 12.45 -11.40
CA CYS A 34 4.80 13.11 -12.15
C CYS A 34 4.08 12.16 -13.13
N HIS A 35 4.67 10.99 -13.43
CA HIS A 35 4.11 10.00 -14.36
C HIS A 35 3.32 8.89 -13.63
N PRO A 36 1.99 8.79 -13.85
CA PRO A 36 1.13 7.80 -13.17
C PRO A 36 1.48 6.34 -13.50
N ARG A 37 2.12 6.10 -14.66
CA ARG A 37 2.55 4.76 -15.09
C ARG A 37 3.66 4.19 -14.20
N ASN A 38 4.62 5.03 -13.81
CA ASN A 38 5.71 4.62 -12.92
C ASN A 38 5.19 4.35 -11.52
N TYR A 39 4.31 5.23 -11.04
CA TYR A 39 3.64 5.05 -9.75
C TYR A 39 2.90 3.71 -9.66
N LEU A 40 2.14 3.34 -10.70
CA LEU A 40 1.42 2.06 -10.73
C LEU A 40 2.37 0.86 -10.75
N ALA A 41 3.49 0.95 -11.49
CA ALA A 41 4.50 -0.10 -11.52
C ALA A 41 5.17 -0.29 -10.15
N PHE A 42 5.54 0.80 -9.46
CA PHE A 42 6.09 0.73 -8.11
C PHE A 42 5.08 0.25 -7.08
N LEU A 43 3.81 0.63 -7.21
CA LEU A 43 2.73 0.12 -6.38
C LEU A 43 2.59 -1.41 -6.53
N GLY A 44 2.60 -1.91 -7.77
CA GLY A 44 2.56 -3.35 -8.05
C GLY A 44 3.77 -4.10 -7.49
N LEU A 45 4.97 -3.54 -7.64
CA LEU A 45 6.20 -4.12 -7.09
C LEU A 45 6.15 -4.19 -5.56
N ALA A 46 5.68 -3.14 -4.92
CA ALA A 46 5.59 -3.08 -3.47
C ALA A 46 4.48 -4.01 -2.91
N ALA A 47 3.38 -4.19 -3.64
CA ALA A 47 2.38 -5.23 -3.33
C ALA A 47 2.99 -6.65 -3.43
N ALA A 48 3.77 -6.93 -4.48
CA ALA A 48 4.46 -8.21 -4.65
C ALA A 48 5.45 -8.48 -3.49
N LEU A 49 6.23 -7.47 -3.08
CA LEU A 49 7.13 -7.56 -1.93
C LEU A 49 6.36 -7.82 -0.62
N CYS A 50 5.19 -7.21 -0.43
CA CYS A 50 4.36 -7.43 0.74
C CYS A 50 3.85 -8.89 0.79
N CYS A 51 3.39 -9.42 -0.35
CA CYS A 51 2.99 -10.82 -0.48
C CYS A 51 4.17 -11.76 -0.21
N TYR A 52 5.34 -11.48 -0.77
CA TYR A 52 6.57 -12.27 -0.56
C TYR A 52 6.99 -12.31 0.91
N LYS A 53 7.02 -11.15 1.60
CA LYS A 53 7.33 -11.08 3.04
C LYS A 53 6.33 -11.86 3.89
N ARG A 54 5.05 -11.86 3.49
CA ARG A 54 4.02 -12.64 4.20
C ARG A 54 4.22 -14.14 3.97
N LEU A 55 4.51 -14.54 2.73
CA LEU A 55 4.77 -15.93 2.39
C LEU A 55 5.98 -16.47 3.15
N LEU A 56 7.09 -15.72 3.17
CA LEU A 56 8.29 -16.09 3.94
C LEU A 56 7.99 -16.35 5.42
N ARG A 57 7.19 -15.49 6.07
CA ARG A 57 6.79 -15.68 7.48
C ARG A 57 5.88 -16.88 7.72
N LEU A 58 5.15 -17.34 6.70
CA LEU A 58 4.28 -18.51 6.81
C LEU A 58 5.06 -19.81 6.57
N THR A 59 6.14 -19.74 5.81
CA THR A 59 7.00 -20.89 5.48
C THR A 59 8.11 -21.14 6.50
N THR A 60 8.48 -20.13 7.31
CA THR A 60 9.39 -20.26 8.46
C THR A 60 8.59 -20.45 9.74
#